data_AF-A0A3D2WBL3-F1
#
_entry.id   AF-A0A3D2WBL3-F1
#
_cell.length_a   1.000
_cell.length_b   1.000
_cell.length_c   1.000
_cell.angle_alpha   90.00
_cell.angle_beta   90.00
_cell.angle_gamma   90.00
#
_symmetry.space_group_name_H-M   'P 1'
#
loop_
_entity.id
_entity.type
_entity.pdbx_description
1 polymer ?
#
loop_
_entity_poly.entity_id
_entity_poly.type
_entity_poly.pdbx_seq_one_letter_code
_entity_poly.pdbx_strand_id
1 'polypeptide(L)'
;MSALYLMVVGLGAFTAGYLLYSRFISEHIFRLDSEFRTPAHVQEDGVDFVPTNRWVLWGHHFTSVAGAAPIVGPAIAVIWGWLPAFLWVTLGTVFFAGIHDAGALWASVRNEGKSIGALTESVVGQRARSLFMIVIFLLLLMVNAVFAIIIAGLFVDFPSSVIPAWFVIAVAITIGYLLYRRGVALLWPSIIGVTLLYASMLVGNNIPLSLPESMFGLGAPALWVVLLFTYAAIASLLPVWLLLQPRDYINGLQLFIGLGIFFLAVLLNPPEVVAPM
;
A
#
# COMPACT_ATOMS: atom_id res chain seq x y z
N MET A 1 30.05 -7.59 -0.47
CA MET A 1 29.40 -7.66 -1.80
C MET A 1 28.69 -6.34 -2.06
N SER A 2 28.82 -5.75 -3.25
CA SER A 2 28.15 -4.47 -3.55
C SER A 2 26.63 -4.65 -3.67
N ALA A 3 25.85 -3.75 -3.05
CA ALA A 3 24.40 -3.73 -3.15
C ALA A 3 23.90 -3.52 -4.60
N LEU A 4 24.77 -3.00 -5.49
CA LEU A 4 24.48 -2.89 -6.92
C LEU A 4 24.16 -4.24 -7.55
N TYR A 5 24.91 -5.29 -7.18
CA TYR A 5 24.67 -6.64 -7.70
C TYR A 5 23.30 -7.16 -7.27
N LEU A 6 22.94 -6.98 -6.00
CA LEU A 6 21.62 -7.37 -5.49
C LEU A 6 20.49 -6.62 -6.20
N MET A 7 20.67 -5.32 -6.42
CA MET A 7 19.69 -4.51 -7.14
C MET A 7 19.50 -5.01 -8.58
N VAL A 8 20.59 -5.22 -9.33
CA VAL A 8 20.51 -5.68 -10.74
C VAL A 8 19.91 -7.08 -10.82
N VAL A 9 20.34 -8.01 -9.97
CA VAL A 9 19.80 -9.38 -9.94
C VAL A 9 18.32 -9.37 -9.54
N GLY A 10 17.93 -8.58 -8.53
CA GLY A 10 16.55 -8.46 -8.08
C GLY A 10 15.63 -7.86 -9.13
N LEU A 11 16.04 -6.75 -9.75
CA LEU A 11 15.30 -6.14 -10.87
C LEU A 11 15.22 -7.08 -12.07
N GLY A 12 16.29 -7.82 -12.38
CA GLY A 12 16.30 -8.86 -13.40
C GLY A 12 15.29 -9.97 -13.09
N ALA A 13 15.25 -10.45 -11.85
CA ALA A 13 14.30 -11.48 -11.40
C ALA A 13 12.85 -10.99 -11.48
N PHE A 14 12.55 -9.76 -11.05
CA PHE A 14 11.21 -9.18 -11.17
C PHE A 14 10.80 -8.96 -12.62
N THR A 15 11.72 -8.51 -13.47
CA THR A 15 11.48 -8.34 -14.91
C THR A 15 11.21 -9.69 -15.58
N ALA A 16 12.01 -10.71 -15.28
CA ALA A 16 11.81 -12.06 -15.79
C ALA A 16 10.49 -12.67 -15.29
N GLY A 17 10.17 -12.47 -14.00
CA GLY A 17 8.91 -12.87 -13.39
C GLY A 17 7.72 -12.22 -14.10
N TYR A 18 7.79 -10.92 -14.40
CA TYR A 18 6.75 -10.23 -15.15
C TYR A 18 6.65 -10.73 -16.61
N LEU A 19 7.75 -10.78 -17.36
CA LEU A 19 7.71 -11.10 -18.79
C LEU A 19 7.40 -12.57 -19.10
N LEU A 20 7.90 -13.50 -18.28
CA LEU A 20 7.77 -14.94 -18.51
C LEU A 20 6.64 -15.54 -17.68
N TYR A 21 6.73 -15.37 -16.36
CA TYR A 21 5.86 -16.08 -15.44
C TYR A 21 4.46 -15.47 -15.39
N SER A 22 4.34 -14.14 -15.24
CA SER A 22 3.03 -13.49 -15.24
C SER A 22 2.28 -13.70 -16.56
N ARG A 23 3.00 -13.74 -17.69
CA ARG A 23 2.44 -14.07 -19.00
C ARG A 23 1.88 -15.50 -19.02
N PHE A 24 2.65 -16.48 -18.58
CA PHE A 24 2.19 -17.86 -18.47
C PHE A 24 0.91 -17.97 -17.61
N ILE A 25 0.90 -17.35 -16.43
CA ILE A 25 -0.26 -17.34 -15.53
C ILE A 25 -1.46 -16.68 -16.20
N SER A 26 -1.28 -15.50 -16.81
CA SER A 26 -2.36 -14.73 -17.43
C SER A 26 -2.99 -15.43 -18.65
N GLU A 27 -2.18 -16.06 -19.51
CA GLU A 27 -2.64 -16.69 -20.75
C GLU A 27 -3.13 -18.13 -20.52
N HIS A 28 -2.42 -18.92 -19.70
CA HIS A 28 -2.67 -20.36 -19.61
C HIS A 28 -3.52 -20.76 -18.39
N ILE A 29 -3.37 -20.06 -17.26
CA ILE A 29 -4.10 -20.37 -16.02
C ILE A 29 -5.36 -19.52 -15.91
N PHE A 30 -5.21 -18.21 -15.81
CA PHE A 30 -6.32 -17.27 -15.59
C PHE A 30 -7.10 -16.94 -16.86
N ARG A 31 -6.50 -17.12 -18.04
CA ARG A 31 -7.09 -16.84 -19.35
C ARG A 31 -7.78 -15.48 -19.36
N LEU A 32 -6.99 -14.44 -19.11
CA LEU A 32 -7.50 -13.07 -19.06
C LEU A 32 -8.13 -12.71 -20.41
N ASP A 33 -9.28 -12.04 -20.35
CA ASP A 33 -10.06 -11.63 -21.51
C ASP A 33 -10.08 -10.10 -21.56
N SER A 34 -9.64 -9.52 -22.68
CA SER A 34 -9.60 -8.06 -22.88
C SER A 34 -10.99 -7.44 -23.03
N GLU A 35 -11.98 -8.22 -23.47
CA GLU A 35 -13.36 -7.77 -23.66
C GLU A 35 -14.22 -7.93 -22.41
N PHE A 36 -13.66 -8.52 -21.35
CA PHE A 36 -14.37 -8.71 -20.09
C PHE A 36 -14.68 -7.37 -19.42
N ARG A 37 -15.97 -7.02 -19.36
CA ARG A 37 -16.45 -5.85 -18.64
C ARG A 37 -16.55 -6.15 -17.15
N THR A 38 -15.81 -5.41 -16.34
CA THR A 38 -15.79 -5.60 -14.88
C THR A 38 -17.12 -5.22 -14.22
N PRO A 39 -17.44 -5.78 -13.03
CA PRO A 39 -18.64 -5.42 -12.27
C PRO A 39 -18.80 -3.91 -12.08
N ALA A 40 -17.69 -3.19 -11.89
CA ALA A 40 -17.69 -1.74 -11.79
C ALA A 40 -18.37 -1.02 -12.99
N HIS A 41 -18.35 -1.61 -14.19
CA HIS A 41 -18.96 -1.04 -15.41
C HIS A 41 -20.31 -1.64 -15.78
N VAL A 42 -20.68 -2.80 -15.22
CA VAL A 42 -21.93 -3.51 -15.56
C VAL A 42 -22.99 -3.30 -14.48
N GLN A 43 -22.56 -3.13 -13.23
CA GLN A 43 -23.40 -2.96 -12.04
C GLN A 43 -23.20 -1.58 -11.40
N GLU A 44 -22.83 -0.57 -12.21
CA GLU A 44 -22.53 0.79 -11.72
C GLU A 44 -23.70 1.38 -10.91
N ASP A 45 -23.43 1.68 -9.64
CA ASP A 45 -24.42 2.21 -8.69
C ASP A 45 -23.99 3.55 -8.05
N GLY A 46 -22.76 4.00 -8.33
CA GLY A 46 -22.20 5.23 -7.76
C GLY A 46 -21.78 5.11 -6.29
N VAL A 47 -21.88 3.92 -5.69
CA VAL A 47 -21.58 3.64 -4.28
C VAL A 47 -20.57 2.50 -4.16
N ASP A 48 -20.98 1.26 -4.45
CA ASP A 48 -20.14 0.06 -4.34
C ASP A 48 -19.42 -0.25 -5.66
N PHE A 49 -20.05 0.03 -6.79
CA PHE A 49 -19.54 -0.20 -8.14
C PHE A 49 -19.36 1.13 -8.86
N VAL A 50 -18.11 1.61 -8.91
CA VAL A 50 -17.77 2.90 -9.53
C VAL A 50 -16.58 2.74 -10.48
N PRO A 51 -16.76 2.99 -11.80
CA PRO A 51 -15.66 3.04 -12.75
C PRO A 51 -14.62 4.07 -12.32
N THR A 52 -13.39 3.60 -12.09
CA THR A 52 -12.28 4.44 -11.60
C THR A 52 -11.17 4.51 -12.64
N ASN A 53 -10.50 5.66 -12.73
CA ASN A 53 -9.34 5.82 -13.60
C ASN A 53 -8.26 4.77 -13.25
N ARG A 54 -7.76 4.05 -14.27
CA ARG A 54 -6.74 3.00 -14.09
C ARG A 54 -5.50 3.43 -13.31
N TRP A 55 -5.05 4.68 -13.45
CA TRP A 55 -3.85 5.16 -12.74
C TRP A 55 -4.12 5.41 -11.26
N VAL A 56 -5.32 5.91 -10.93
CA VAL A 56 -5.76 6.08 -9.54
C VAL A 56 -5.95 4.73 -8.90
N LEU A 57 -6.64 3.81 -9.59
CA LEU A 57 -6.86 2.44 -9.11
C LEU A 57 -5.55 1.69 -8.91
N TRP A 58 -4.64 1.81 -9.87
CA TRP A 58 -3.31 1.20 -9.80
C TRP A 58 -2.51 1.75 -8.61
N GLY A 59 -2.50 3.08 -8.41
CA GLY A 59 -1.85 3.70 -7.26
C GLY A 59 -2.45 3.24 -5.94
N HIS A 60 -3.79 3.14 -5.87
CA HIS A 60 -4.51 2.66 -4.70
C HIS A 60 -4.14 1.23 -4.32
N HIS A 61 -4.12 0.30 -5.28
CA HIS A 61 -3.67 -1.07 -5.02
C HIS A 61 -2.18 -1.13 -4.66
N PHE A 62 -1.34 -0.39 -5.37
CA PHE A 62 0.10 -0.39 -5.12
C PHE A 62 0.44 0.02 -3.70
N THR A 63 -0.12 1.12 -3.19
CA THR A 63 0.13 1.55 -1.80
C THR A 63 -0.57 0.68 -0.77
N SER A 64 -1.69 0.03 -1.11
CA SER A 64 -2.35 -0.93 -0.22
C SER A 64 -1.49 -2.17 0.02
N VAL A 65 -0.70 -2.58 -0.97
CA VAL A 65 0.28 -3.67 -0.83
C VAL A 65 1.59 -3.16 -0.22
N ALA A 66 2.04 -1.96 -0.61
CA ALA A 66 3.25 -1.32 -0.09
C ALA A 66 3.02 -0.71 1.31
N GLY A 67 2.90 -1.58 2.31
CA GLY A 67 2.78 -1.22 3.71
C GLY A 67 4.13 -1.17 4.46
N ALA A 68 4.08 -0.82 5.75
CA ALA A 68 5.25 -0.88 6.63
C ALA A 68 5.76 -2.32 6.81
N ALA A 69 4.89 -3.33 6.77
CA ALA A 69 5.26 -4.72 6.98
C ALA A 69 6.22 -5.25 5.88
N PRO A 70 5.99 -5.02 4.57
CA PRO A 70 6.96 -5.31 3.52
C PRO A 70 8.31 -4.58 3.63
N ILE A 71 8.42 -3.52 4.43
CA ILE A 71 9.68 -2.79 4.65
C ILE A 71 10.40 -3.37 5.86
N VAL A 72 9.70 -3.43 6.99
CA VAL A 72 10.23 -3.89 8.28
C VAL A 72 10.55 -5.38 8.25
N GLY A 73 9.70 -6.19 7.60
CA GLY A 73 9.87 -7.65 7.50
C GLY A 73 11.22 -8.05 6.89
N PRO A 74 11.54 -7.62 5.66
CA PRO A 74 12.86 -7.84 5.06
C PRO A 74 14.00 -7.26 5.86
N ALA A 75 13.85 -6.06 6.44
CA ALA A 75 14.89 -5.44 7.26
C ALA A 75 15.24 -6.31 8.49
N ILE A 76 14.25 -6.89 9.15
CA ILE A 76 14.44 -7.86 10.23
C ILE A 76 14.98 -9.17 9.68
N ALA A 77 14.52 -9.60 8.50
CA ALA A 77 14.93 -10.88 7.93
C ALA A 77 16.42 -10.98 7.64
N VAL A 78 17.08 -9.86 7.40
CA VAL A 78 18.53 -9.76 7.22
C VAL A 78 19.31 -10.24 8.45
N ILE A 79 18.69 -10.30 9.64
CA ILE A 79 19.30 -10.90 10.86
C ILE A 79 19.65 -12.38 10.63
N TRP A 80 18.88 -13.09 9.80
CA TRP A 80 19.13 -14.51 9.44
C TRP A 80 20.04 -14.68 8.22
N GLY A 81 20.67 -13.60 7.75
CA GLY A 81 21.56 -13.60 6.59
C GLY A 81 20.99 -12.80 5.42
N TRP A 82 21.84 -12.10 4.69
CA TRP A 82 21.41 -11.29 3.54
C TRP A 82 20.90 -12.15 2.39
N LEU A 83 21.48 -13.33 2.17
CA LEU A 83 21.15 -14.19 1.03
C LEU A 83 19.77 -14.85 1.20
N PRO A 84 19.45 -15.49 2.35
CA PRO A 84 18.10 -16.00 2.59
C PRO A 84 17.04 -14.91 2.52
N ALA A 85 17.30 -13.73 3.11
CA ALA A 85 16.38 -12.60 3.05
C ALA A 85 16.15 -12.13 1.60
N PHE A 86 17.22 -12.00 0.81
CA PHE A 86 17.15 -11.59 -0.59
C PHE A 86 16.37 -12.59 -1.45
N LEU A 87 16.65 -13.89 -1.31
CA LEU A 87 15.93 -14.94 -2.03
C LEU A 87 14.46 -14.99 -1.64
N TRP A 88 14.15 -14.87 -0.35
CA TRP A 88 12.79 -14.82 0.14
C TRP A 88 12.02 -13.64 -0.44
N VAL A 89 12.58 -12.42 -0.41
CA VAL A 89 11.91 -11.24 -0.97
C VAL A 89 11.75 -11.35 -2.48
N THR A 90 12.80 -11.73 -3.19
CA THR A 90 12.77 -11.78 -4.65
C THR A 90 11.88 -12.91 -5.17
N LEU A 91 12.15 -14.16 -4.79
CA LEU A 91 11.39 -15.31 -5.26
C LEU A 91 9.99 -15.34 -4.63
N GLY A 92 9.86 -14.97 -3.36
CA GLY A 92 8.57 -14.88 -2.66
C GLY A 92 7.61 -13.91 -3.35
N THR A 93 8.11 -12.75 -3.77
CA THR A 93 7.30 -11.76 -4.50
C THR A 93 6.85 -12.30 -5.86
N VAL A 94 7.75 -12.95 -6.61
CA VAL A 94 7.44 -13.46 -7.97
C VAL A 94 6.49 -14.66 -7.95
N PHE A 95 6.76 -15.65 -7.09
CA PHE A 95 6.08 -16.95 -7.15
C PHE A 95 4.86 -17.06 -6.22
N PHE A 96 4.81 -16.25 -5.16
CA PHE A 96 3.74 -16.35 -4.17
C PHE A 96 2.90 -15.07 -4.12
N ALA A 97 3.48 -13.95 -3.70
CA ALA A 97 2.70 -12.72 -3.44
C ALA A 97 2.02 -12.19 -4.71
N GLY A 98 2.77 -12.05 -5.82
CA GLY A 98 2.23 -11.52 -7.07
C GLY A 98 1.08 -12.37 -7.64
N ILE A 99 1.20 -13.70 -7.58
CA ILE A 99 0.13 -14.59 -8.04
C ILE A 99 -1.05 -14.59 -7.09
N HIS A 100 -0.79 -14.59 -5.79
CA HIS A 100 -1.84 -14.58 -4.78
C HIS A 100 -2.75 -13.36 -4.97
N ASP A 101 -2.17 -12.18 -5.09
CA ASP A 101 -2.93 -10.94 -5.24
C ASP A 101 -3.63 -10.86 -6.61
N ALA A 102 -2.94 -11.26 -7.69
CA ALA A 102 -3.54 -11.33 -9.02
C ALA A 102 -4.69 -12.34 -9.09
N GLY A 103 -4.53 -13.51 -8.46
CA GLY A 103 -5.54 -14.55 -8.40
C GLY A 103 -6.75 -14.16 -7.55
N ALA A 104 -6.51 -13.47 -6.43
CA ALA A 104 -7.57 -12.93 -5.59
C ALA A 104 -8.41 -11.88 -6.35
N LEU A 105 -7.75 -10.96 -7.07
CA LEU A 105 -8.43 -10.00 -7.94
C LEU A 105 -9.21 -10.68 -9.07
N TRP A 106 -8.57 -11.63 -9.76
CA TRP A 106 -9.20 -12.40 -10.84
C TRP A 106 -10.46 -13.13 -10.36
N ALA A 107 -10.38 -13.79 -9.20
CA ALA A 107 -11.51 -14.53 -8.63
C ALA A 107 -12.62 -13.58 -8.16
N SER A 108 -12.26 -12.47 -7.50
CA SER A 108 -13.23 -11.48 -7.00
C SER A 108 -13.99 -10.82 -8.14
N VAL A 109 -13.30 -10.31 -9.16
CA VAL A 109 -13.91 -9.59 -10.29
C VAL A 109 -14.85 -10.49 -11.09
N ARG A 110 -14.54 -11.79 -11.24
CA ARG A 110 -15.42 -12.76 -11.90
C ARG A 110 -16.63 -13.18 -11.06
N ASN A 111 -16.63 -12.85 -9.77
CA ASN A 111 -17.71 -13.15 -8.84
C ASN A 111 -18.30 -11.86 -8.25
N GLU A 112 -18.58 -10.87 -9.10
CA GLU A 112 -19.30 -9.64 -8.75
C GLU A 112 -18.58 -8.79 -7.69
N GLY A 113 -17.25 -8.84 -7.62
CA GLY A 113 -16.47 -8.08 -6.65
C GLY A 113 -16.54 -8.62 -5.22
N LYS A 114 -17.03 -9.85 -5.02
CA LYS A 114 -17.10 -10.47 -3.69
C LYS A 114 -15.71 -10.70 -3.10
N SER A 115 -15.60 -10.57 -1.77
CA SER A 115 -14.38 -10.92 -1.05
C SER A 115 -14.10 -12.42 -1.13
N ILE A 116 -12.83 -12.81 -0.97
CA ILE A 116 -12.43 -14.23 -0.98
C ILE A 116 -13.14 -15.02 0.14
N GLY A 117 -13.34 -14.40 1.30
CA GLY A 117 -14.11 -14.98 2.39
C GLY A 117 -15.55 -15.28 2.00
N ALA A 118 -16.21 -14.36 1.28
CA ALA A 118 -17.57 -14.57 0.77
C ALA A 118 -17.61 -15.65 -0.33
N LEU A 119 -16.64 -15.64 -1.25
CA LEU A 119 -16.54 -16.62 -2.34
C LEU A 119 -16.34 -18.06 -1.84
N THR A 120 -15.75 -18.22 -0.65
CA THR A 120 -15.55 -19.54 -0.04
C THR A 120 -16.87 -20.31 0.16
N GLU A 121 -17.99 -19.61 0.36
CA GLU A 121 -19.29 -20.25 0.54
C GLU A 121 -19.71 -21.04 -0.70
N SER A 122 -19.59 -20.47 -1.90
CA SER A 122 -20.03 -21.11 -3.13
C SER A 122 -19.13 -22.28 -3.55
N VAL A 123 -17.91 -22.36 -3.02
CA VAL A 123 -16.92 -23.39 -3.37
C VAL A 123 -16.86 -24.51 -2.32
N VAL A 124 -16.87 -24.17 -1.04
CA VAL A 124 -16.66 -25.12 0.07
C VAL A 124 -17.91 -25.28 0.94
N GLY A 125 -18.62 -24.18 1.19
CA GLY A 125 -19.86 -24.17 1.96
C GLY A 125 -19.84 -23.17 3.13
N GLN A 126 -21.01 -22.99 3.75
CA GLN A 126 -21.25 -21.90 4.71
C GLN A 126 -20.39 -21.97 5.98
N ARG A 127 -20.14 -23.17 6.51
CA ARG A 127 -19.29 -23.33 7.71
C ARG A 127 -17.86 -22.86 7.46
N ALA A 128 -17.31 -23.18 6.28
CA ALA A 128 -15.98 -22.75 5.89
C ALA A 128 -15.94 -21.23 5.73
N ARG A 129 -16.91 -20.62 5.03
CA ARG A 129 -17.04 -19.15 4.93
C ARG A 129 -17.00 -18.50 6.32
N SER A 130 -17.81 -18.96 7.27
CA SER A 130 -17.86 -18.36 8.60
C SER A 130 -16.52 -18.46 9.33
N LEU A 131 -15.87 -19.63 9.28
CA LEU A 131 -14.55 -19.81 9.91
C LEU A 131 -13.50 -18.90 9.26
N PHE A 132 -13.46 -18.85 7.93
CA PHE A 132 -12.54 -17.97 7.20
C PHE A 132 -12.78 -16.50 7.51
N MET A 133 -14.03 -16.05 7.58
CA MET A 133 -14.36 -14.66 7.92
C MET A 133 -13.91 -14.30 9.34
N ILE A 134 -14.04 -15.21 10.31
CA ILE A 134 -13.53 -15.01 11.68
C ILE A 134 -12.00 -14.88 11.66
N VAL A 135 -11.31 -15.77 10.94
CA VAL A 135 -9.84 -15.73 10.85
C VAL A 135 -9.37 -14.45 10.17
N ILE A 136 -9.98 -14.05 9.05
CA ILE A 136 -9.66 -12.80 8.35
C ILE A 136 -9.91 -11.60 9.26
N PHE A 137 -11.03 -11.58 9.98
CA PHE A 137 -11.34 -10.49 10.91
C PHE A 137 -10.27 -10.35 12.02
N LEU A 138 -9.90 -11.46 12.67
CA LEU A 138 -8.86 -11.46 13.71
C LEU A 138 -7.49 -11.05 13.14
N LEU A 139 -7.15 -11.49 11.94
CA LEU A 139 -5.92 -11.13 11.26
C LEU A 139 -5.88 -9.62 10.94
N LEU A 140 -6.97 -9.06 10.38
CA LEU A 140 -7.07 -7.64 10.07
C LEU A 140 -7.02 -6.79 11.34
N LEU A 141 -7.65 -7.23 12.42
CA LEU A 141 -7.56 -6.58 13.73
C LEU A 141 -6.10 -6.52 14.21
N MET A 142 -5.38 -7.64 14.15
CA MET A 142 -3.97 -7.70 14.54
C MET A 142 -3.11 -6.79 13.66
N VAL A 143 -3.30 -6.83 12.33
CA VAL A 143 -2.54 -6.00 11.38
C VAL A 143 -2.76 -4.51 11.65
N ASN A 144 -4.01 -4.09 11.88
CA ASN A 144 -4.32 -2.71 12.23
C ASN A 144 -3.65 -2.26 13.52
N ALA A 145 -3.62 -3.12 14.55
CA ALA A 145 -2.93 -2.83 15.80
C ALA A 145 -1.42 -2.67 15.61
N VAL A 146 -0.78 -3.58 14.86
CA VAL A 146 0.65 -3.51 14.56
C VAL A 146 0.99 -2.23 13.79
N PHE A 147 0.20 -1.86 12.77
CA PHE A 147 0.43 -0.61 12.04
C PHE A 147 0.22 0.64 12.90
N ALA A 148 -0.79 0.67 13.77
CA ALA A 148 -0.99 1.79 14.67
C ALA A 148 0.22 2.00 15.60
N ILE A 149 0.78 0.91 16.15
CA ILE A 149 1.96 0.97 17.03
C ILE A 149 3.21 1.42 16.25
N ILE A 150 3.45 0.87 15.05
CA ILE A 150 4.60 1.26 14.22
C ILE A 150 4.52 2.74 13.87
N ILE A 151 3.37 3.23 13.38
CA ILE A 151 3.20 4.64 13.00
C ILE A 151 3.32 5.55 14.23
N ALA A 152 2.72 5.17 15.36
CA ALA A 152 2.83 5.93 16.61
C ALA A 152 4.28 6.05 17.08
N GLY A 153 5.05 4.96 17.01
CA GLY A 153 6.50 4.97 17.29
C GLY A 153 7.24 5.92 16.36
N LEU A 154 6.99 5.82 15.05
CA LEU A 154 7.62 6.71 14.05
C LEU A 154 7.30 8.20 14.29
N PHE A 155 6.10 8.54 14.77
CA PHE A 155 5.75 9.92 15.11
C PHE A 155 6.43 10.43 16.38
N VAL A 156 6.76 9.54 17.32
CA VAL A 156 7.54 9.89 18.51
C VAL A 156 9.01 10.05 18.15
N ASP A 157 9.56 9.12 17.37
CA ASP A 157 10.97 9.13 16.96
C ASP A 157 11.27 10.25 15.94
N PHE A 158 10.30 10.56 15.07
CA PHE A 158 10.41 11.59 14.04
C PHE A 158 9.22 12.55 14.07
N PRO A 159 9.13 13.47 15.05
CA PRO A 159 8.02 14.43 15.16
C PRO A 159 7.87 15.36 13.96
N SER A 160 8.93 15.56 13.18
CA SER A 160 8.91 16.34 11.93
C SER A 160 8.06 15.68 10.82
N SER A 161 7.79 14.38 10.91
CA SER A 161 6.98 13.64 9.94
C SER A 161 5.46 13.79 10.14
N VAL A 162 5.04 14.27 11.32
CA VAL A 162 3.63 14.37 11.71
C VAL A 162 2.87 15.34 10.82
N ILE A 163 3.37 16.57 10.65
CA ILE A 163 2.69 17.59 9.83
C ILE A 163 2.50 17.11 8.38
N PRO A 164 3.54 16.62 7.67
CA PRO A 164 3.37 16.06 6.33
C PRO A 164 2.35 14.91 6.28
N ALA A 165 2.40 13.98 7.23
CA ALA A 165 1.54 12.80 7.25
C ALA A 165 0.05 13.16 7.35
N TRP A 166 -0.30 14.14 8.20
CA TRP A 166 -1.68 14.61 8.33
C TRP A 166 -2.08 15.55 7.19
N PHE A 167 -1.15 16.35 6.66
CA PHE A 167 -1.42 17.25 5.54
C PHE A 167 -1.80 16.50 4.25
N VAL A 168 -1.33 15.26 4.07
CA VAL A 168 -1.78 14.37 2.99
C VAL A 168 -3.30 14.23 2.96
N ILE A 169 -3.98 14.19 4.11
CA ILE A 169 -5.44 14.06 4.19
C ILE A 169 -6.13 15.24 3.52
N ALA A 170 -5.68 16.46 3.81
CA ALA A 170 -6.24 17.68 3.22
C ALA A 170 -6.00 17.73 1.69
N VAL A 171 -4.79 17.37 1.26
CA VAL A 171 -4.44 17.30 -0.16
C VAL A 171 -5.28 16.23 -0.88
N ALA A 172 -5.41 15.04 -0.29
CA ALA A 172 -6.19 13.94 -0.83
C ALA A 172 -7.66 14.30 -1.02
N ILE A 173 -8.31 14.89 -0.01
CA ILE A 173 -9.71 15.34 -0.10
C ILE A 173 -9.87 16.37 -1.21
N THR A 174 -8.92 17.30 -1.32
CA THR A 174 -8.93 18.33 -2.38
C THR A 174 -8.82 17.70 -3.76
N ILE A 175 -7.89 16.75 -3.96
CA ILE A 175 -7.73 16.03 -5.22
C ILE A 175 -8.98 15.19 -5.55
N GLY A 176 -9.51 14.45 -4.57
CA GLY A 176 -10.73 13.66 -4.73
C GLY A 176 -11.91 14.52 -5.17
N TYR A 177 -12.11 15.68 -4.54
CA TYR A 177 -13.13 16.63 -4.94
C TYR A 177 -12.90 17.19 -6.36
N LEU A 178 -11.68 17.62 -6.69
CA LEU A 178 -11.38 18.19 -8.01
C LEU A 178 -11.54 17.16 -9.13
N LEU A 179 -11.14 15.91 -8.90
CA LEU A 179 -11.22 14.85 -9.91
C LEU A 179 -12.68 14.41 -10.11
N TYR A 180 -13.39 14.05 -9.04
CA TYR A 180 -14.70 13.42 -9.14
C TYR A 180 -15.86 14.42 -9.25
N ARG A 181 -15.77 15.62 -8.66
CA ARG A 181 -16.85 16.62 -8.71
C ARG A 181 -16.62 17.72 -9.74
N ARG A 182 -15.37 18.09 -10.02
CA ARG A 182 -15.02 19.16 -10.97
C ARG A 182 -14.49 18.66 -12.31
N GLY A 183 -14.25 17.35 -12.45
CA GLY A 183 -13.77 16.75 -13.70
C GLY A 183 -12.39 17.25 -14.14
N VAL A 184 -11.56 17.73 -13.19
CA VAL A 184 -10.23 18.23 -13.51
C VAL A 184 -9.32 17.07 -13.91
N ALA A 185 -8.56 17.24 -14.99
CA ALA A 185 -7.60 16.23 -15.43
C ALA A 185 -6.55 15.94 -14.34
N LEU A 186 -6.21 14.66 -14.16
CA LEU A 186 -5.42 14.16 -13.04
C LEU A 186 -4.03 14.81 -12.91
N LEU A 187 -3.38 15.18 -14.02
CA LEU A 187 -1.99 15.61 -14.05
C LEU A 187 -1.69 16.84 -13.15
N TRP A 188 -2.49 17.90 -13.25
CA TRP A 188 -2.24 19.14 -12.52
C TRP A 188 -2.47 19.01 -11.00
N PRO A 189 -3.61 18.44 -10.53
CA PRO A 189 -3.80 18.13 -9.12
C PRO A 189 -2.68 17.25 -8.54
N SER A 190 -2.15 16.29 -9.32
CA SER A 190 -1.05 15.42 -8.87
C SER A 190 0.25 16.18 -8.68
N ILE A 191 0.67 16.99 -9.66
CA ILE A 191 1.92 17.76 -9.57
C ILE A 191 1.84 18.72 -8.39
N ILE A 192 0.76 19.50 -8.32
CA ILE A 192 0.55 20.49 -7.25
C ILE A 192 0.50 19.77 -5.89
N GLY A 193 -0.24 18.67 -5.79
CA GLY A 193 -0.34 17.89 -4.57
C GLY A 193 1.03 17.40 -4.10
N VAL A 194 1.80 16.73 -4.97
CA VAL A 194 3.13 16.21 -4.60
C VAL A 194 4.08 17.33 -4.20
N THR A 195 4.08 18.46 -4.92
CA THR A 195 4.88 19.64 -4.57
C THR A 195 4.48 20.19 -3.20
N LEU A 196 3.19 20.31 -2.91
CA LEU A 196 2.69 20.76 -1.62
C LEU A 196 3.08 19.80 -0.48
N LEU A 197 3.08 18.48 -0.72
CA LEU A 197 3.51 17.50 0.26
C LEU A 197 5.02 17.62 0.56
N TYR A 198 5.87 17.77 -0.46
CA TYR A 198 7.29 18.04 -0.21
C TYR A 198 7.53 19.39 0.47
N ALA A 199 6.77 20.43 0.10
CA ALA A 199 6.84 21.72 0.80
C ALA A 199 6.43 21.58 2.28
N SER A 200 5.44 20.74 2.57
CA SER A 200 5.02 20.47 3.95
C SER A 200 6.09 19.77 4.79
N MET A 201 7.01 19.02 4.17
CA MET A 201 8.17 18.44 4.87
C MET A 201 9.12 19.52 5.40
N LEU A 202 9.28 20.63 4.68
CA LEU A 202 10.07 21.78 5.15
C LEU A 202 9.42 22.41 6.39
N VAL A 203 8.09 22.50 6.40
CA VAL A 203 7.33 23.01 7.54
C VAL A 203 7.47 22.06 8.73
N GLY A 204 7.30 20.75 8.52
CA GLY A 204 7.46 19.73 9.55
C GLY A 204 8.85 19.71 10.18
N ASN A 205 9.91 19.94 9.39
CA ASN A 205 11.27 20.01 9.90
C ASN A 205 11.52 21.25 10.79
N ASN A 206 10.85 22.37 10.51
CA ASN A 206 10.98 23.61 11.27
C ASN A 206 10.05 23.66 12.50
N ILE A 207 8.91 22.94 12.44
CA ILE A 207 7.89 22.90 13.49
C ILE A 207 7.59 21.43 13.83
N PRO A 208 8.51 20.75 14.55
CA PRO A 208 8.27 19.36 14.97
C PRO A 208 7.09 19.30 15.93
N LEU A 209 6.08 18.49 15.61
CA LEU A 209 4.89 18.34 16.43
C LEU A 209 5.03 17.11 17.32
N SER A 210 5.35 17.32 18.59
CA SER A 210 5.38 16.27 19.61
C SER A 210 4.14 16.36 20.50
N LEU A 211 3.62 15.19 20.91
CA LEU A 211 2.61 15.11 21.95
C LEU A 211 3.28 15.17 23.33
N PRO A 212 2.58 15.67 24.37
CA PRO A 212 3.09 15.64 25.74
C PRO A 212 3.46 14.21 26.18
N GLU A 213 4.51 14.09 27.00
CA GLU A 213 5.03 12.80 27.49
C GLU A 213 3.95 12.00 28.23
N SER A 214 3.05 12.68 28.94
CA SER A 214 1.85 12.09 29.50
C SER A 214 0.65 13.02 29.37
N MET A 215 -0.47 12.47 28.91
CA MET A 215 -1.78 13.12 28.95
C MET A 215 -2.82 12.06 29.31
N PHE A 216 -3.70 12.35 30.27
CA PHE A 216 -4.70 11.39 30.77
C PHE A 216 -4.11 10.05 31.26
N GLY A 217 -2.87 10.04 31.74
CA GLY A 217 -2.17 8.82 32.18
C GLY A 217 -1.66 7.92 31.04
N LEU A 218 -1.77 8.38 29.79
CA LEU A 218 -1.25 7.68 28.61
C LEU A 218 0.06 8.34 28.15
N GLY A 219 1.03 7.51 27.76
CA GLY A 219 2.24 7.97 27.11
C GLY A 219 2.01 8.45 25.68
N ALA A 220 2.93 9.24 25.13
CA ALA A 220 2.84 9.78 23.77
C ALA A 220 2.51 8.72 22.68
N PRO A 221 3.12 7.51 22.64
CA PRO A 221 2.74 6.49 21.66
C PRO A 221 1.28 6.05 21.78
N ALA A 222 0.77 5.88 23.00
CA ALA A 222 -0.61 5.45 23.23
C ALA A 222 -1.61 6.54 22.80
N LEU A 223 -1.28 7.81 23.03
CA LEU A 223 -2.08 8.94 22.53
C LEU A 223 -2.13 8.97 21.00
N TRP A 224 -0.98 8.74 20.33
CA TRP A 224 -0.96 8.61 18.88
C TRP A 224 -1.81 7.46 18.37
N VAL A 225 -1.77 6.29 19.02
CA VAL A 225 -2.63 5.15 18.66
C VAL A 225 -4.12 5.53 18.76
N VAL A 226 -4.53 6.23 19.82
CA VAL A 226 -5.91 6.70 19.97
C VAL A 226 -6.29 7.68 18.84
N LEU A 227 -5.42 8.65 18.52
CA LEU A 227 -5.66 9.61 17.44
C LEU A 227 -5.75 8.91 16.07
N LEU A 228 -4.85 7.96 15.80
CA LEU A 228 -4.82 7.19 14.55
C LEU A 228 -6.08 6.34 14.38
N PHE A 229 -6.56 5.67 15.43
CA PHE A 229 -7.81 4.91 15.36
C PHE A 229 -9.04 5.80 15.27
N THR A 230 -9.03 6.97 15.91
CA THR A 230 -10.10 7.97 15.76
C THR A 230 -10.17 8.44 14.30
N TYR A 231 -9.03 8.76 13.71
CA TYR A 231 -8.94 9.07 12.28
C TYR A 231 -9.40 7.90 11.41
N ALA A 232 -8.96 6.67 11.69
CA ALA A 232 -9.34 5.49 10.91
C ALA A 232 -10.86 5.25 10.95
N ALA A 233 -11.50 5.47 12.10
CA ALA A 233 -12.95 5.39 12.25
C ALA A 233 -13.68 6.46 11.43
N ILE A 234 -13.16 7.68 11.35
CA ILE A 234 -13.72 8.72 10.49
C ILE A 234 -13.50 8.35 9.01
N ALA A 235 -12.30 7.92 8.66
CA ALA A 235 -11.91 7.59 7.28
C ALA A 235 -12.71 6.41 6.72
N SER A 236 -13.09 5.43 7.54
CA SER A 236 -13.91 4.28 7.11
C SER A 236 -15.37 4.63 6.81
N LEU A 237 -15.85 5.78 7.29
CA LEU A 237 -17.20 6.29 7.02
C LEU A 237 -17.25 7.18 5.77
N LEU A 238 -16.09 7.67 5.30
CA LEU A 238 -16.01 8.52 4.13
C LEU A 238 -16.06 7.71 2.83
N PRO A 239 -16.66 8.24 1.75
CA PRO A 239 -16.61 7.59 0.45
C PRO A 239 -15.17 7.36 -0.01
N VAL A 240 -14.90 6.17 -0.55
CA VAL A 240 -13.55 5.74 -0.96
C VAL A 240 -12.91 6.71 -1.96
N TRP A 241 -13.70 7.25 -2.90
CA TRP A 241 -13.26 8.21 -3.90
C TRP A 241 -12.86 9.58 -3.32
N LEU A 242 -13.33 9.92 -2.12
CA LEU A 242 -13.08 11.23 -1.49
C LEU A 242 -11.74 11.27 -0.79
N LEU A 243 -11.40 10.21 -0.03
CA LEU A 243 -10.20 10.19 0.80
C LEU A 243 -9.25 9.04 0.43
N LEU A 244 -9.71 7.79 0.53
CA LEU A 244 -8.84 6.61 0.45
C LEU A 244 -8.13 6.52 -0.90
N GLN A 245 -8.87 6.52 -2.02
CA GLN A 245 -8.29 6.45 -3.36
C GLN A 245 -7.34 7.62 -3.67
N PRO A 246 -7.73 8.91 -3.48
CA PRO A 246 -6.81 10.02 -3.75
C PRO A 246 -5.57 10.04 -2.86
N ARG A 247 -5.72 9.70 -1.57
CA ARG A 247 -4.62 9.61 -0.60
C ARG A 247 -3.61 8.56 -1.04
N ASP A 248 -4.12 7.38 -1.36
CA ASP A 248 -3.30 6.24 -1.74
C ASP A 248 -2.62 6.50 -3.09
N TYR A 249 -3.34 7.08 -4.05
CA TYR A 249 -2.76 7.52 -5.32
C TYR A 249 -1.59 8.51 -5.14
N ILE A 250 -1.75 9.58 -4.34
CA ILE A 250 -0.69 10.57 -4.16
C ILE A 250 0.50 10.05 -3.35
N ASN A 251 0.24 9.18 -2.37
CA ASN A 251 1.30 8.46 -1.66
C ASN A 251 2.02 7.48 -2.58
N GLY A 252 1.32 6.86 -3.53
CA GLY A 252 1.90 6.01 -4.56
C GLY A 252 2.93 6.76 -5.39
N LEU A 253 2.59 7.98 -5.84
CA LEU A 253 3.54 8.85 -6.56
C LEU A 253 4.80 9.13 -5.74
N GLN A 254 4.65 9.48 -4.46
CA GLN A 254 5.79 9.71 -3.57
C GLN A 254 6.64 8.45 -3.39
N LEU A 255 6.02 7.28 -3.27
CA LEU A 255 6.73 6.01 -3.15
C LEU A 255 7.55 5.70 -4.42
N PHE A 256 7.03 6.00 -5.62
CA PHE A 256 7.81 5.88 -6.86
C PHE A 256 8.97 6.85 -6.93
N ILE A 257 8.74 8.12 -6.57
CA ILE A 257 9.79 9.13 -6.55
C ILE A 257 10.88 8.69 -5.56
N GLY A 258 10.48 8.27 -4.35
CA GLY A 258 11.40 7.74 -3.34
C GLY A 258 12.18 6.53 -3.83
N LEU A 259 11.51 5.54 -4.42
CA LEU A 259 12.15 4.35 -4.98
C LEU A 259 13.14 4.71 -6.11
N GLY A 260 12.79 5.64 -6.98
CA GLY A 260 13.66 6.15 -8.03
C GLY A 260 14.91 6.84 -7.47
N ILE A 261 14.74 7.67 -6.45
CA ILE A 261 15.86 8.30 -5.72
C ILE A 261 16.75 7.22 -5.07
N PHE A 262 16.17 6.21 -4.42
CA PHE A 262 16.93 5.12 -3.81
C PHE A 262 17.73 4.31 -4.83
N PHE A 263 17.14 3.93 -5.96
CA PHE A 263 17.88 3.23 -7.02
C PHE A 263 18.98 4.10 -7.63
N LEU A 264 18.71 5.38 -7.85
CA LEU A 264 19.74 6.31 -8.34
C LEU A 264 20.88 6.48 -7.33
N ALA A 265 20.57 6.55 -6.03
CA ALA A 265 21.57 6.63 -4.98
C ALA A 265 22.48 5.39 -4.95
N VAL A 266 21.90 4.18 -5.10
CA VAL A 266 22.67 2.93 -5.18
C VAL A 266 23.52 2.87 -6.46
N LEU A 267 23.03 3.39 -7.59
CA LEU A 267 23.80 3.45 -8.84
C LEU A 267 25.01 4.38 -8.73
N LEU A 268 24.83 5.55 -8.10
CA LEU A 268 25.89 6.56 -7.97
C LEU A 268 26.89 6.23 -6.86
N ASN A 269 26.42 5.66 -5.74
CA ASN A 269 27.21 5.33 -4.56
C ASN A 269 26.82 3.95 -4.03
N PRO A 270 27.29 2.86 -4.65
CA PRO A 270 26.85 1.52 -4.28
C PRO A 270 27.41 1.11 -2.90
N PRO A 271 26.56 0.96 -1.87
CA PRO A 271 27.03 0.57 -0.55
C PRO A 271 27.47 -0.89 -0.52
N GLU A 272 28.39 -1.23 0.37
CA GLU A 272 28.71 -2.62 0.67
C GLU A 272 27.65 -3.24 1.57
N VAL A 273 27.27 -4.48 1.29
CA VAL A 273 26.40 -5.28 2.15
C VAL A 273 27.23 -5.72 3.37
N VAL A 274 26.92 -5.16 4.53
CA VAL A 274 27.60 -5.42 5.82
C VAL A 274 26.91 -6.54 6.62
N ALA A 275 25.74 -7.01 6.17
CA ALA A 275 24.96 -8.04 6.84
C ALA A 275 25.66 -9.42 6.83
N PRO A 276 25.40 -10.27 7.85
CA PRO A 276 25.90 -11.64 7.87
C PRO A 276 25.44 -12.41 6.63
N MET A 277 26.26 -13.36 6.17
CA MET A 277 25.91 -14.26 5.05
C MET A 277 24.73 -15.15 5.41
#